data_AF-A0A973H6W7-F1
#
_entry.id   AF-A0A973H6W7-F1
#
_cell.length_a   1.000
_cell.length_b   1.000
_cell.length_c   1.000
_cell.angle_alpha   90.00
_cell.angle_beta   90.00
_cell.angle_gamma   90.00
#
_symmetry.space_group_name_H-M   'P 1'
#
loop_
_entity.id
_entity.type
_entity.pdbx_description
1 polymer ?
#
loop_
_entity_poly.entity_id
_entity_poly.type
_entity_poly.pdbx_seq_one_letter_code
_entity_poly.pdbx_strand_id
1 'polypeptide(L)'
;MLSRLTRPQAVAVCALPVVALLATVAFAPLPLSLTQPGMTANVLGENQDTPVITISGAKTRTTTGQLRMTTIEATNPDARVSLSDVIDAWFATDRAVMPRDSVYPSGQSTKEIERHNTEQMKESQDAATEAALNYLDLSDKNIKVT
;
A
#
# COMPACT_ATOMS: atom_id res chain seq x y z
N MET A 1 11.66 -33.79 -41.28
CA MET A 1 11.90 -32.43 -41.81
C MET A 1 13.06 -31.67 -41.12
N LEU A 2 13.66 -32.19 -40.03
CA LEU A 2 14.78 -31.52 -39.34
C LEU A 2 16.19 -31.89 -39.85
N SER A 3 16.35 -32.94 -40.67
CA SER A 3 17.66 -33.46 -41.13
C SER A 3 18.42 -32.60 -42.15
N ARG A 4 17.96 -31.38 -42.46
CA ARG A 4 18.65 -30.44 -43.38
C ARG A 4 19.23 -29.22 -42.69
N LEU A 5 19.09 -29.11 -41.37
CA LEU A 5 19.59 -27.97 -40.60
C LEU A 5 21.08 -28.17 -40.28
N THR A 6 21.88 -27.13 -40.51
CA THR A 6 23.26 -27.09 -40.01
C THR A 6 23.27 -27.09 -38.48
N ARG A 7 24.33 -27.61 -37.86
CA ARG A 7 24.48 -27.64 -36.38
C ARG A 7 24.07 -26.33 -35.68
N PRO A 8 24.48 -25.12 -36.12
CA PRO A 8 24.04 -23.87 -35.48
C PRO A 8 22.54 -23.61 -35.67
N GLN A 9 21.94 -23.99 -36.80
CA GLN A 9 20.50 -23.83 -37.02
C GLN A 9 19.68 -24.77 -36.13
N ALA A 10 20.14 -26.01 -35.93
CA ALA A 10 19.50 -26.94 -34.99
C ALA A 10 19.55 -26.40 -33.55
N VAL A 11 20.69 -25.85 -33.12
CA VAL A 11 20.84 -25.20 -31.80
C VAL A 11 19.91 -23.99 -31.67
N ALA A 12 19.83 -23.12 -32.68
CA ALA A 12 18.95 -21.96 -32.65
C ALA A 12 17.46 -22.36 -32.52
N VAL A 13 17.02 -23.39 -33.27
CA VAL A 13 15.65 -23.90 -33.19
C VAL A 13 15.35 -24.53 -31.83
N CYS A 14 16.30 -25.24 -31.23
CA CYS A 14 16.15 -25.80 -29.89
C CYS A 14 16.21 -24.75 -28.77
N ALA A 15 16.94 -23.64 -28.97
CA ALA A 15 17.04 -22.56 -28.00
C ALA A 15 15.80 -21.65 -27.98
N LEU A 16 15.09 -21.51 -29.10
CA LEU A 16 13.88 -20.69 -29.22
C LEU A 16 12.83 -20.91 -28.10
N PRO A 17 12.39 -22.14 -27.77
CA PRO A 17 11.42 -22.34 -26.69
C PRO A 17 11.95 -21.90 -25.31
N VAL A 18 13.24 -22.09 -25.05
CA VAL A 18 13.86 -21.66 -23.79
C VAL A 18 13.88 -20.14 -23.70
N VAL A 19 14.27 -19.47 -24.78
CA VAL A 19 14.25 -17.99 -24.87
C VAL A 19 12.83 -17.47 -24.71
N ALA A 20 11.83 -18.12 -25.32
CA ALA A 20 10.43 -17.76 -25.17
C ALA A 20 9.96 -17.87 -23.71
N LEU A 21 10.29 -18.96 -23.01
CA LEU A 21 9.96 -19.14 -21.60
C LEU A 21 10.63 -18.08 -20.71
N LEU A 22 11.91 -17.78 -20.93
CA LEU A 22 12.60 -16.73 -20.18
C LEU A 22 11.98 -15.35 -20.43
N ALA A 23 11.59 -15.06 -21.68
CA ALA A 23 10.87 -13.84 -22.00
C ALA A 23 9.51 -13.78 -21.28
N THR A 24 8.76 -14.90 -21.23
CA THR A 24 7.48 -14.91 -20.49
C THR A 24 7.68 -14.63 -19.00
N VAL A 25 8.70 -15.19 -18.36
CA VAL A 25 9.01 -14.93 -16.94
C VAL A 25 9.43 -13.48 -16.72
N ALA A 26 10.18 -12.90 -17.66
CA ALA A 26 10.64 -11.52 -17.56
C ALA A 26 9.51 -10.48 -17.73
N PHE A 27 8.52 -10.77 -18.58
CA PHE A 27 7.48 -9.79 -18.96
C PHE A 27 6.07 -10.08 -18.42
N ALA A 28 5.82 -11.26 -17.85
CA ALA A 28 4.52 -11.56 -17.26
C ALA A 28 4.30 -10.74 -15.96
N PRO A 29 3.08 -10.20 -15.74
CA PRO A 29 2.75 -9.54 -14.49
C PRO A 29 2.75 -10.56 -13.34
N LEU A 30 3.44 -10.23 -12.24
CA LEU A 30 3.54 -11.10 -11.08
C LEU A 30 2.37 -10.86 -10.09
N PRO A 31 1.84 -11.90 -9.42
CA PRO A 31 0.78 -11.78 -8.42
C PRO A 31 1.32 -11.29 -7.06
N LEU A 32 2.16 -10.26 -7.09
CA LEU A 32 2.85 -9.68 -5.94
C LEU A 32 2.42 -8.23 -5.75
N SER A 33 2.46 -7.77 -4.51
CA SER A 33 2.36 -6.37 -4.12
C SER A 33 3.65 -5.95 -3.43
N LEU A 34 4.13 -4.75 -3.72
CA LEU A 34 5.26 -4.15 -3.03
C LEU A 34 4.73 -3.17 -1.99
N THR A 35 5.21 -3.30 -0.77
CA THR A 35 4.94 -2.35 0.31
C THR A 35 6.21 -1.57 0.65
N GLN A 36 6.04 -0.28 0.95
CA GLN A 36 7.12 0.65 1.28
C GLN A 36 6.66 1.68 2.33
N PRO A 37 7.57 2.36 3.04
CA PRO A 37 7.24 3.49 3.89
C PRO A 37 6.44 4.54 3.13
N GLY A 38 5.32 4.94 3.70
CA GLY A 38 4.53 6.06 3.21
C GLY A 38 4.98 7.38 3.83
N MET A 39 4.25 8.44 3.50
CA MET A 39 4.46 9.75 4.10
C MET A 39 4.20 9.75 5.62
N THR A 40 4.87 10.65 6.34
CA THR A 40 4.51 10.93 7.74
C THR A 40 3.58 12.14 7.80
N ALA A 41 2.51 12.08 8.59
CA ALA A 41 1.64 13.21 8.86
C ALA A 41 1.80 13.69 10.30
N ASN A 42 1.85 15.01 10.53
CA ASN A 42 1.80 15.57 11.88
C ASN A 42 0.33 15.74 12.31
N VAL A 43 -0.17 14.86 13.17
CA VAL A 43 -1.60 14.86 13.55
C VAL A 43 -2.02 16.07 14.39
N LEU A 44 -1.05 16.82 14.96
CA LEU A 44 -1.31 18.05 15.70
C LEU A 44 -1.26 19.31 14.82
N GLY A 45 -1.00 19.14 13.52
CA GLY A 45 -0.89 20.24 12.57
C GLY A 45 -1.67 19.95 11.30
N GLU A 46 -1.09 20.35 10.16
CA GLU A 46 -1.70 20.22 8.84
C GLU A 46 -0.97 19.18 8.00
N ASN A 47 -1.72 18.50 7.14
CA ASN A 47 -1.21 17.71 6.05
C ASN A 47 -1.81 18.25 4.75
N GLN A 48 -0.97 18.68 3.80
CA GLN A 48 -1.41 19.30 2.54
C GLN A 48 -2.41 20.46 2.78
N ASP A 49 -2.02 21.42 3.61
CA ASP A 49 -2.82 22.62 3.97
C ASP A 49 -4.19 22.32 4.63
N THR A 50 -4.41 21.07 5.06
CA THR A 50 -5.64 20.64 5.73
C THR A 50 -5.30 20.16 7.15
N PRO A 51 -5.93 20.70 8.20
CA PRO A 51 -5.75 20.19 9.57
C PRO A 51 -6.06 18.71 9.65
N VAL A 52 -5.17 17.93 10.26
CA VAL A 52 -5.35 16.47 10.38
C VAL A 52 -6.44 16.13 11.41
N ILE A 53 -6.53 16.92 12.48
CA ILE A 53 -7.56 16.80 13.52
C ILE A 53 -8.07 18.19 13.86
N THR A 54 -9.38 18.36 13.83
CA THR A 54 -10.09 19.56 14.23
C THR A 54 -11.03 19.23 15.40
N ILE A 55 -10.87 19.95 16.51
CA ILE A 55 -11.71 19.77 17.70
C ILE A 55 -12.53 21.04 17.91
N SER A 56 -13.85 20.89 17.98
CA SER A 56 -14.81 21.95 18.30
C SER A 56 -15.53 21.65 19.61
N GLY A 57 -15.85 22.68 20.39
CA GLY A 57 -16.61 22.56 21.64
C GLY A 57 -15.78 22.27 22.90
N ALA A 58 -14.45 22.16 22.77
CA ALA A 58 -13.52 22.05 23.88
C ALA A 58 -12.32 22.99 23.69
N LYS A 59 -11.68 23.40 24.80
CA LYS A 59 -10.44 24.20 24.75
C LYS A 59 -9.27 23.30 24.36
N THR A 60 -8.67 23.56 23.21
CA THR A 60 -7.42 22.91 22.79
C THR A 60 -6.20 23.67 23.35
N ARG A 61 -5.05 22.99 23.40
CA ARG A 61 -3.78 23.59 23.81
C ARG A 61 -2.88 23.71 22.60
N THR A 62 -2.23 24.86 22.44
CA THR A 62 -1.15 25.01 21.47
C THR A 62 0.06 24.23 21.96
N THR A 63 0.59 23.37 21.10
CA THR A 63 1.87 22.69 21.33
C THR A 63 2.91 23.22 20.37
N THR A 64 4.19 23.16 20.76
CA THR A 64 5.32 23.39 19.88
C THR A 64 5.90 22.08 19.33
N GLY A 65 5.44 20.94 19.85
CA GLY A 65 5.87 19.61 19.43
C GLY A 65 5.10 19.07 18.23
N GLN A 66 5.45 17.85 17.82
CA GLN A 66 4.80 17.14 16.73
C GLN A 66 4.43 15.74 17.20
N LEU A 67 3.28 15.24 16.73
CA LEU A 67 2.89 13.84 16.87
C LEU A 67 2.83 13.26 15.47
N ARG A 68 3.81 12.43 15.13
CA ARG A 68 3.96 11.90 13.77
C ARG A 68 3.22 10.57 13.64
N MET A 69 2.24 10.53 12.76
CA MET A 69 1.66 9.29 12.25
C MET A 69 2.51 8.81 11.07
N THR A 70 2.99 7.58 11.15
CA THR A 70 3.73 6.91 10.09
C THR A 70 2.79 6.01 9.30
N THR A 71 2.82 6.09 7.97
CA THR A 71 2.01 5.23 7.10
C THR A 71 2.90 4.25 6.34
N ILE A 72 2.26 3.22 5.78
CA ILE A 72 2.84 2.35 4.77
C ILE A 72 1.99 2.45 3.52
N GLU A 73 2.62 2.31 2.37
CA GLU A 73 1.96 2.30 1.07
C GLU A 73 2.14 0.92 0.43
N ALA A 74 1.06 0.41 -0.16
CA ALA A 74 1.07 -0.81 -0.94
C ALA A 74 0.79 -0.49 -2.40
N THR A 75 1.40 -1.26 -3.30
CA THR A 75 1.13 -1.16 -4.73
C THR A 75 -0.35 -1.43 -5.01
N ASN A 76 -0.97 -0.57 -5.83
CA ASN A 76 -2.39 -0.67 -6.16
C ASN A 76 -2.80 -2.09 -6.63
N PRO A 77 -4.05 -2.51 -6.38
CA PRO A 77 -4.55 -3.82 -6.81
C PRO A 77 -4.38 -4.06 -8.31
N ASP A 78 -4.61 -3.03 -9.13
CA ASP A 78 -4.55 -3.10 -10.61
C ASP A 78 -3.15 -2.85 -11.20
N ALA A 79 -2.17 -2.48 -10.36
CA ALA A 79 -0.83 -2.14 -10.84
C ALA A 79 -0.03 -3.41 -11.21
N ARG A 80 0.71 -3.35 -12.31
CA ARG A 80 1.59 -4.44 -12.73
C ARG A 80 2.91 -4.37 -11.97
N VAL A 81 3.24 -5.43 -11.25
CA VAL A 81 4.57 -5.63 -10.64
C VAL A 81 5.39 -6.53 -11.55
N SER A 82 6.55 -6.04 -11.96
CA SER A 82 7.48 -6.75 -12.84
C SER A 82 8.60 -7.45 -12.05
N LEU A 83 9.35 -8.33 -12.72
CA LEU A 83 10.46 -9.03 -12.10
C LEU A 83 11.58 -8.10 -11.65
N SER A 84 11.85 -7.00 -12.38
CA SER A 84 12.84 -6.00 -11.97
C SER A 84 12.45 -5.31 -10.66
N ASP A 85 11.17 -4.98 -10.49
CA ASP A 85 10.70 -4.31 -9.26
C ASP A 85 10.91 -5.21 -8.03
N VAL A 86 10.74 -6.52 -8.19
CA VAL A 86 10.96 -7.53 -7.14
C VAL A 86 12.44 -7.66 -6.82
N ILE A 87 13.32 -7.71 -7.83
CA ILE A 87 14.76 -7.78 -7.63
C ILE A 87 15.26 -6.51 -6.93
N ASP A 88 14.79 -5.33 -7.37
CA ASP A 88 15.14 -4.06 -6.74
C ASP A 88 14.66 -4.01 -5.28
N ALA A 89 13.43 -4.46 -5.02
CA ALA A 89 12.89 -4.54 -3.66
C ALA A 89 13.64 -5.55 -2.78
N TRP A 90 14.23 -6.61 -3.33
CA TRP A 90 15.02 -7.59 -2.58
C TRP A 90 16.29 -6.99 -1.96
N PHE A 91 16.90 -6.02 -2.65
CA PHE A 91 18.09 -5.32 -2.15
C PHE A 91 17.75 -4.09 -1.30
N ALA A 92 16.50 -3.65 -1.30
CA ALA A 92 16.03 -2.52 -0.51
C ALA A 92 15.73 -2.98 0.94
N THR A 93 16.22 -2.23 1.93
CA THR A 93 15.96 -2.51 3.36
C THR A 93 14.60 -1.99 3.83
N ASP A 94 13.96 -1.15 3.03
CA ASP A 94 12.72 -0.44 3.33
C ASP A 94 11.57 -0.90 2.41
N ARG A 95 11.69 -2.03 1.72
CA ARG A 95 10.61 -2.58 0.89
C ARG A 95 10.31 -4.01 1.26
N ALA A 96 9.05 -4.40 1.19
CA ALA A 96 8.65 -5.79 1.37
C ALA A 96 7.83 -6.27 0.16
N VAL A 97 8.17 -7.48 -0.29
CA VAL A 97 7.47 -8.18 -1.38
C VAL A 97 6.46 -9.13 -0.74
N MET A 98 5.17 -8.93 -1.01
CA MET A 98 4.09 -9.71 -0.42
C MET A 98 3.18 -10.31 -1.49
N PRO A 99 2.59 -11.51 -1.27
CA PRO A 99 1.54 -12.02 -2.15
C PRO A 99 0.38 -11.02 -2.23
N ARG A 100 -0.12 -10.73 -3.43
CA ARG A 100 -1.16 -9.71 -3.62
C ARG A 100 -2.42 -10.01 -2.78
N ASP A 101 -2.81 -11.28 -2.69
CA ASP A 101 -3.98 -11.72 -1.92
C ASP A 101 -3.84 -11.52 -0.39
N SER A 102 -2.61 -11.39 0.12
CA SER A 102 -2.37 -11.08 1.54
C SER A 102 -2.63 -9.62 1.89
N VAL A 103 -2.46 -8.72 0.91
CA VAL A 103 -2.72 -7.28 1.04
C VAL A 103 -4.16 -6.95 0.65
N TYR A 104 -4.67 -7.61 -0.39
CA TYR A 104 -6.04 -7.45 -0.89
C TYR A 104 -6.72 -8.82 -0.95
N PRO A 105 -7.32 -9.28 0.17
CA PRO A 105 -8.06 -10.53 0.20
C PRO A 105 -9.16 -10.51 -0.87
N SER A 106 -9.18 -11.56 -1.69
CA SER A 106 -9.91 -11.71 -2.95
C SER A 106 -11.35 -11.12 -3.01
N GLY A 107 -11.66 -10.50 -4.16
CA GLY A 107 -13.03 -10.34 -4.69
C GLY A 107 -13.55 -8.90 -4.76
N GLN A 108 -12.93 -7.98 -4.03
CA GLN A 108 -13.42 -6.60 -3.96
C GLN A 108 -12.86 -5.76 -5.10
N SER A 109 -13.73 -4.99 -5.74
CA SER A 109 -13.29 -3.96 -6.69
C SER A 109 -12.45 -2.90 -5.95
N THR A 110 -11.57 -2.18 -6.65
CA THR A 110 -10.81 -1.06 -6.07
C THR A 110 -11.71 -0.07 -5.31
N LYS A 111 -12.89 0.22 -5.85
CA LYS A 111 -13.91 1.07 -5.20
C LYS A 111 -14.47 0.48 -3.91
N GLU A 112 -14.63 -0.84 -3.85
CA GLU A 112 -15.14 -1.52 -2.66
C GLU A 112 -14.08 -1.55 -1.55
N ILE A 113 -12.81 -1.78 -1.92
CA ILE A 113 -11.66 -1.66 -1.00
C ILE A 113 -11.57 -0.24 -0.45
N GLU A 114 -11.67 0.78 -1.30
CA GLU A 114 -11.62 2.18 -0.87
C GLU A 114 -12.76 2.53 0.09
N ARG A 115 -13.98 2.07 -0.21
CA ARG A 115 -15.13 2.26 0.68
C ARG A 115 -14.91 1.57 2.02
N HIS A 116 -14.48 0.31 2.01
CA HIS A 116 -14.23 -0.45 3.23
C HIS A 116 -13.14 0.20 4.09
N ASN A 117 -12.03 0.62 3.48
CA ASN A 117 -10.95 1.33 4.17
C ASN A 117 -11.43 2.66 4.76
N THR A 118 -12.28 3.40 4.04
CA THR A 118 -12.87 4.65 4.54
C THR A 118 -13.78 4.40 5.75
N GLU A 119 -14.59 3.35 5.70
CA GLU A 119 -15.46 2.94 6.82
C GLU A 119 -14.61 2.52 8.04
N GLN A 120 -13.57 1.70 7.86
CA GLN A 120 -12.65 1.32 8.94
C GLN A 120 -11.87 2.50 9.52
N MET A 121 -11.46 3.45 8.68
CA MET A 121 -10.75 4.65 9.14
C MET A 121 -11.67 5.52 9.99
N LYS A 122 -12.95 5.65 9.60
CA LYS A 122 -13.95 6.34 10.41
C LYS A 122 -14.18 5.64 11.75
N GLU A 123 -14.34 4.32 11.76
CA GLU A 123 -14.46 3.54 13.00
C GLU A 123 -13.25 3.72 13.93
N SER A 124 -12.05 3.75 13.35
CA SER A 124 -10.81 4.02 14.09
C SER A 124 -10.79 5.42 14.72
N GLN A 125 -11.29 6.44 14.01
CA GLN A 125 -11.41 7.80 14.51
C GLN A 125 -12.47 7.91 15.62
N ASP A 126 -13.60 7.24 15.45
CA ASP A 126 -14.68 7.20 16.44
C ASP A 126 -14.18 6.53 17.74
N ALA A 127 -13.49 5.39 17.64
CA ALA A 127 -12.90 4.68 18.77
C ALA A 127 -11.80 5.51 19.47
N ALA A 128 -10.96 6.21 18.70
CA ALA A 128 -9.95 7.11 19.26
C ALA A 128 -10.58 8.30 20.00
N THR A 129 -11.67 8.85 19.44
CA THR A 129 -12.44 9.93 20.07
C THR A 129 -13.08 9.45 21.37
N GLU A 130 -13.71 8.29 21.36
CA GLU A 130 -14.31 7.67 22.56
C GLU A 130 -13.26 7.43 23.65
N ALA A 131 -12.11 6.84 23.29
CA ALA A 131 -11.01 6.62 24.23
C ALA A 131 -10.49 7.93 24.84
N ALA A 132 -10.36 8.99 24.03
CA ALA A 132 -9.94 10.30 24.50
C ALA A 132 -10.97 10.96 25.42
N LEU A 133 -12.26 10.91 25.06
CA LEU A 133 -13.35 11.46 25.89
C LEU A 133 -13.45 10.73 27.23
N ASN A 134 -13.35 9.39 27.21
CA ASN A 134 -13.34 8.57 28.42
C ASN A 134 -12.14 8.90 29.32
N TYR A 135 -10.94 9.09 28.75
CA TYR A 135 -9.76 9.50 29.54
C TYR A 135 -9.93 10.88 30.18
N LEU A 136 -10.70 11.77 29.56
CA LEU A 136 -10.94 13.14 30.03
C LEU A 136 -12.20 13.27 30.90
N ASP A 137 -12.93 12.18 31.15
CA ASP A 137 -14.24 12.19 31.81
C ASP A 137 -15.25 13.16 31.16
N LEU A 138 -15.23 13.26 29.82
CA LEU A 138 -16.11 14.15 29.02
C LEU A 138 -17.15 13.35 28.25
N SER A 139 -18.34 13.94 28.03
CA SER A 139 -19.38 13.37 27.16
C SER A 139 -19.35 13.97 25.75
N ASP A 140 -19.67 13.17 24.74
CA ASP A 140 -19.64 13.53 23.31
C ASP A 140 -20.60 14.67 22.90
N LYS A 141 -21.64 14.93 23.70
CA LYS A 141 -22.82 15.71 23.28
C LYS A 141 -22.52 17.12 22.77
N ASN A 142 -21.37 17.69 23.12
CA ASN A 142 -20.95 19.04 22.72
C ASN A 142 -19.54 19.10 22.10
N ILE A 143 -18.85 17.96 21.93
CA ILE A 143 -17.47 17.92 21.45
C ILE A 143 -17.45 17.19 20.11
N LYS A 144 -17.02 17.89 19.06
CA LYS A 144 -16.91 17.33 17.71
C LYS A 144 -15.44 17.22 17.34
N VAL A 145 -15.02 16.01 16.98
CA VAL A 145 -13.70 15.70 16.42
C VAL A 145 -13.88 15.31 14.96
N THR A 146 -13.14 15.95 14.06
CA THR A 146 -13.15 15.69 12.60
C THR A 146 -11.77 15.80 12.02
#